data_AF-A0A6N0HY45-F1
#
_entry.id   AF-A0A6N0HY45-F1
#
_cell.length_a   1.000
_cell.length_b   1.000
_cell.length_c   1.000
_cell.angle_alpha   90.00
_cell.angle_beta   90.00
_cell.angle_gamma   90.00
#
_symmetry.space_group_name_H-M   'P 1'
#
loop_
_entity.id
_entity.type
_entity.pdbx_description
1 polymer ?
#
loop_
_entity_poly.entity_id
_entity_poly.type
_entity_poly.pdbx_seq_one_letter_code
_entity_poly.pdbx_strand_id
1 'polypeptide(L)'
;MDLATLIGLLGAFGIITAAIILGGSALLFINIPSLLIVGGGSLLVVLMKFPLGHFLAAFKIALKAFLHKSESANADRHGERSEAVSPR
;
A
#
# COMPACT_ATOMS: atom_id res chain seq x y z
N MET A 1 -5.09 2.97 -10.93
CA MET A 1 -5.44 1.83 -10.05
C MET A 1 -6.42 0.95 -10.81
N ASP A 2 -6.37 -0.37 -10.63
CA ASP A 2 -7.26 -1.31 -11.34
C ASP A 2 -8.64 -1.45 -10.66
N LEU A 3 -9.61 -2.00 -11.39
CA LEU A 3 -10.99 -2.15 -10.90
C LEU A 3 -11.08 -3.11 -9.71
N ALA A 4 -10.24 -4.14 -9.67
CA ALA A 4 -10.19 -5.11 -8.59
C ALA A 4 -9.77 -4.48 -7.26
N THR A 5 -8.71 -3.66 -7.26
CA THR A 5 -8.27 -2.91 -6.07
C THR A 5 -9.34 -1.95 -5.59
N LEU A 6 -10.02 -1.25 -6.51
CA LEU A 6 -11.07 -0.30 -6.15
C LEU A 6 -12.28 -0.99 -5.51
N ILE A 7 -12.77 -2.08 -6.12
CA ILE A 7 -13.90 -2.86 -5.59
C ILE A 7 -13.53 -3.51 -4.26
N GLY A 8 -12.34 -4.10 -4.15
CA GLY A 8 -11.86 -4.69 -2.90
C GLY A 8 -11.78 -3.67 -1.76
N LEU A 9 -11.28 -2.47 -2.06
CA LEU A 9 -11.20 -1.37 -1.09
C LEU A 9 -12.59 -0.93 -0.62
N LEU A 10 -13.49 -0.63 -1.55
CA LEU A 10 -14.87 -0.23 -1.23
C LEU A 10 -15.65 -1.33 -0.50
N GLY A 11 -15.49 -2.58 -0.92
CA GLY A 11 -16.14 -3.74 -0.30
C GLY A 11 -15.69 -3.94 1.15
N ALA A 12 -14.38 -3.82 1.42
CA ALA A 12 -13.84 -3.92 2.77
C ALA A 12 -14.42 -2.85 3.70
N PHE A 13 -14.43 -1.58 3.29
CA PHE A 13 -15.03 -0.50 4.08
C PHE A 13 -16.55 -0.68 4.25
N GLY A 14 -17.25 -1.15 3.22
CA GLY A 14 -18.69 -1.44 3.27
C GLY A 14 -19.02 -2.51 4.31
N ILE A 15 -18.30 -3.62 4.31
CA ILE A 15 -18.50 -4.71 5.28
C ILE A 15 -18.18 -4.25 6.71
N ILE A 16 -17.07 -3.53 6.92
CA ILE A 16 -16.71 -2.98 8.25
C ILE A 16 -17.81 -2.06 8.77
N THR A 17 -18.29 -1.15 7.93
CA THR A 17 -19.34 -0.19 8.31
C THR A 17 -20.65 -0.91 8.62
N ALA A 18 -21.05 -1.89 7.80
CA ALA A 18 -22.23 -2.70 8.05
C ALA A 18 -22.12 -3.48 9.37
N ALA A 19 -20.96 -4.08 9.65
CA ALA A 19 -20.71 -4.78 10.89
C ALA A 19 -20.83 -3.86 12.12
N ILE A 20 -20.34 -2.62 12.03
CA ILE A 20 -20.47 -1.63 13.11
C ILE A 20 -21.93 -1.26 13.37
N ILE A 21 -22.71 -1.02 12.30
CA ILE A 21 -24.14 -0.69 12.42
C ILE A 21 -24.93 -1.86 13.00
N LEU A 22 -24.71 -3.08 12.50
CA LEU A 22 -25.39 -4.29 13.00
C LEU A 22 -24.96 -4.67 14.42
N GLY A 23 -23.71 -4.38 14.80
CA GLY A 23 -23.13 -4.72 16.10
C GLY A 23 -23.61 -3.86 17.27
N GLY A 24 -24.38 -2.80 17.04
CA GLY A 24 -25.02 -1.98 18.07
C GLY A 24 -24.11 -0.99 18.82
N SER A 25 -22.79 -1.23 18.88
CA SER A 25 -21.81 -0.28 19.43
C SER A 25 -20.45 -0.38 18.75
N ALA A 26 -19.94 0.76 18.30
CA ALA A 26 -18.59 0.87 17.72
C ALA A 26 -17.48 0.49 18.71
N LEU A 27 -17.72 0.63 20.02
CA LEU A 27 -16.74 0.27 21.06
C LEU A 27 -16.46 -1.22 21.11
N LEU A 28 -17.38 -2.08 20.63
CA LEU A 28 -17.15 -3.52 20.55
C LEU A 28 -16.03 -3.89 19.56
N PHE A 29 -15.74 -3.01 18.61
CA PHE A 29 -14.67 -3.19 17.63
C PHE A 29 -13.31 -2.69 18.14
N ILE A 30 -13.25 -1.96 19.24
CA ILE A 30 -12.02 -1.54 19.90
C ILE A 30 -11.70 -2.52 21.04
N ASN A 31 -11.02 -3.61 20.67
CA ASN A 31 -10.65 -4.68 21.61
C ASN A 31 -9.14 -4.72 21.83
N ILE A 32 -8.69 -4.41 23.06
CA ILE A 32 -7.26 -4.37 23.42
C ILE A 32 -6.57 -5.73 23.13
N PRO A 33 -7.11 -6.89 23.55
CA PRO A 33 -6.55 -8.20 23.16
C PRO A 33 -6.39 -8.38 21.64
N SER A 34 -7.42 -8.07 20.85
CA SER A 34 -7.34 -8.18 19.38
C SER A 34 -6.29 -7.25 18.79
N LEU A 35 -6.14 -6.02 19.30
CA LEU A 35 -5.11 -5.08 18.85
C LEU A 35 -3.70 -5.59 19.14
N LEU A 36 -3.47 -6.21 20.30
CA LEU A 36 -2.18 -6.83 20.62
C LEU A 36 -1.85 -8.00 19.69
N ILE A 37 -2.82 -8.87 19.40
CA ILE A 37 -2.60 -10.05 18.53
C ILE A 37 -2.38 -9.62 17.08
N VAL A 38 -3.23 -8.74 16.54
CA VAL A 38 -3.15 -8.35 15.13
C VAL A 38 -2.02 -7.35 14.91
N GLY A 39 -1.97 -6.27 15.69
CA GLY A 39 -0.95 -5.24 15.55
C GLY A 39 0.41 -5.72 16.04
N GLY A 40 0.49 -6.15 17.30
CA GLY A 40 1.74 -6.65 17.90
C GLY A 40 2.23 -7.94 17.23
N GLY A 41 1.33 -8.90 17.00
CA GLY A 41 1.68 -10.15 16.36
C GLY A 41 2.18 -9.97 14.93
N SER A 42 1.51 -9.18 14.09
CA SER A 42 1.98 -8.93 12.72
C SER A 42 3.34 -8.23 12.69
N LEU A 43 3.56 -7.24 13.57
CA LEU A 43 4.83 -6.55 13.69
C LEU A 43 5.97 -7.50 14.07
N LEU A 44 5.76 -8.34 15.09
CA LEU A 44 6.76 -9.32 15.53
C LEU A 44 7.04 -10.39 14.45
N VAL A 45 6.02 -10.86 13.73
CA VAL A 45 6.19 -11.79 12.61
C VAL A 45 7.06 -11.16 11.51
N VAL A 46 6.85 -9.89 11.18
CA VAL A 46 7.67 -9.17 10.19
C VAL A 46 9.12 -9.04 10.67
N LEU A 47 9.34 -8.69 11.94
CA LEU A 47 10.68 -8.61 12.54
C LEU A 47 11.38 -9.97 12.62
N MET A 48 10.63 -11.06 12.76
CA MET A 48 11.17 -12.43 12.68
C MET A 48 11.55 -12.79 11.24
N LYS A 49 10.77 -12.32 10.25
CA LYS A 49 10.93 -12.67 8.84
C LYS A 49 12.07 -11.90 8.16
N PHE A 50 12.32 -10.66 8.56
CA PHE A 50 13.28 -9.76 7.90
C PHE A 50 14.28 -9.15 8.89
N PRO A 51 15.53 -8.94 8.48
CA PRO A 51 16.49 -8.18 9.29
C PRO A 51 15.96 -6.78 9.61
N LEU A 52 16.21 -6.32 10.84
CA LEU A 52 15.69 -5.05 11.36
C LEU A 52 16.01 -3.84 10.46
N GLY A 53 17.20 -3.84 9.82
CA GLY A 53 17.60 -2.80 8.87
C GLY A 53 16.66 -2.69 7.66
N HIS A 54 16.16 -3.81 7.13
CA HIS A 54 15.21 -3.80 6.02
C HIS A 54 13.83 -3.29 6.44
N PHE A 55 13.37 -3.65 7.64
CA PHE A 55 12.11 -3.14 8.19
C PHE A 55 12.13 -1.61 8.35
N LEU A 56 13.19 -1.06 8.94
CA LEU A 56 13.33 0.39 9.12
C LEU A 56 13.52 1.13 7.78
N ALA A 57 14.23 0.54 6.82
CA ALA A 57 14.37 1.11 5.48
C ALA A 57 13.02 1.13 4.73
N ALA A 58 12.23 0.06 4.84
CA ALA A 58 10.89 -0.02 4.23
C ALA A 58 9.96 1.09 4.73
N PHE A 59 10.03 1.42 6.03
CA PHE A 59 9.25 2.54 6.58
C PHE A 59 9.62 3.88 5.95
N LYS A 60 10.91 4.17 5.77
CA LYS A 60 11.39 5.39 5.09
C LYS A 60 10.91 5.45 3.63
N ILE A 61 10.96 4.32 2.92
CA ILE A 61 10.51 4.22 1.52
C ILE A 61 9.00 4.44 1.43
N ALA A 62 8.23 3.84 2.35
CA ALA A 62 6.78 4.03 2.42
C ALA A 62 6.42 5.51 2.62
N LEU A 63 7.04 6.20 3.58
CA LEU A 63 6.85 7.65 3.73
C LEU A 63 7.20 8.40 2.44
N LYS A 64 8.35 8.11 1.84
CA LYS A 64 8.75 8.76 0.58
C LYS A 64 7.71 8.52 -0.53
N ALA A 65 7.13 7.33 -0.63
CA ALA A 65 6.11 6.98 -1.61
C ALA A 65 4.77 7.70 -1.38
N PHE A 66 4.35 7.89 -0.12
CA PHE A 66 3.14 8.65 0.19
C PHE A 66 3.32 10.17 -0.01
N LEU A 67 4.53 10.70 0.20
CA LEU A 67 4.83 12.12 -0.02
C LEU A 67 5.23 12.46 -1.47
N HIS A 68 5.75 11.50 -2.25
CA HIS A 68 6.06 11.74 -3.66
C HIS A 68 4.78 11.74 -4.49
N LYS A 69 4.41 12.92 -4.99
CA LYS A 69 3.43 13.07 -6.05
C LYS A 69 4.02 12.49 -7.33
N SER A 70 3.27 11.65 -8.03
CA SER A 70 3.71 10.99 -9.27
C SER A 70 4.25 12.01 -10.28
N GLU A 71 5.53 11.90 -10.62
CA GLU A 71 6.06 12.55 -11.81
C GLU A 71 5.58 11.75 -13.02
N SER A 72 4.84 12.40 -13.91
CA SER A 72 4.39 11.82 -15.16
C SER A 72 5.62 11.58 -16.04
N ALA A 73 6.18 10.38 -15.97
CA ALA A 73 7.19 9.90 -16.91
C ALA A 73 6.51 9.61 -18.26
N ASN A 74 6.20 10.66 -19.03
CA ASN A 74 5.80 10.53 -20.41
C ASN A 74 6.10 11.81 -21.22
N ALA A 75 7.37 12.07 -21.53
CA ALA A 75 7.74 13.05 -22.56
C ALA A 75 9.04 12.70 -23.33
N ASP A 76 9.52 11.44 -23.29
CA ASP A 76 10.91 11.13 -23.63
C ASP A 76 11.02 10.17 -24.84
N ARG A 77 10.00 10.11 -25.71
CA ARG A 77 9.98 9.26 -26.92
C ARG A 77 9.89 10.03 -28.24
N HIS A 78 10.43 11.24 -28.29
CA HIS A 78 10.66 11.97 -29.54
C HIS A 78 12.14 12.34 -29.66
N GLY A 79 12.93 11.58 -30.45
CA GLY A 79 14.27 12.02 -30.81
C GLY A 79 15.15 11.02 -31.54
N GLU A 80 15.25 9.77 -31.09
CA GLU A 80 16.45 8.97 -31.42
C GLU A 80 16.27 7.91 -32.53
N ARG A 81 15.23 7.99 -33.37
CA ARG A 81 14.98 6.98 -34.43
C ARG A 81 15.10 7.46 -35.88
N SER A 82 15.57 8.68 -36.13
CA SER A 82 15.78 9.15 -37.52
C SER A 82 17.22 9.12 -38.04
N GLU A 83 18.23 8.74 -37.24
CA GLU A 83 19.63 8.88 -37.68
C GLU A 83 20.43 7.58 -37.84
N ALA A 84 19.83 6.41 -37.60
CA ALA A 84 20.53 5.13 -37.71
C ALA A 84 20.26 4.35 -39.01
N VAL A 85 19.85 5.04 -40.08
CA VAL A 85 19.77 4.45 -41.43
C VAL A 85 20.50 5.36 -42.41
N SER A 86 21.80 5.13 -42.56
CA SER A 86 22.51 5.49 -43.79
C SER A 86 23.41 4.31 -44.18
N PRO A 87 23.03 3.50 -45.18
CA PRO A 87 23.90 2.50 -45.75
C PRO A 87 24.78 3.14 -46.83
N ARG A 88 26.07 3.35 -46.52
CA ARG A 88 27.18 3.35 -47.48
C ARG A 88 28.45 2.86 -46.80
#